data_AF-A0A1B6G1F9-F1
#
_entry.id   AF-A0A1B6G1F9-F1
#
_cell.length_a   1.000
_cell.length_b   1.000
_cell.length_c   1.000
_cell.angle_alpha   90.00
_cell.angle_beta   90.00
_cell.angle_gamma   90.00
#
_symmetry.space_group_name_H-M   'P 1'
#
loop_
_entity.id
_entity.type
_entity.pdbx_description
1 polymer ?
#
loop_
_entity_poly.entity_id
_entity_poly.type
_entity_poly.pdbx_seq_one_letter_code
_entity_poly.pdbx_strand_id
1 'polypeptide(L)'
;MVLVFNGVLQEEVPIDTRIMYLGHPTYRDTGTQLMLMAQKVIGPVGLLYVQQREFAATYPQDRNVSILGTDDMTTCISVIVRHSGSGAVALAHLDGVSTDDAINTMIQRVQDLDINFPDGRIELQVIGGFN
;
A
#
# COMPACT_ATOMS: atom_id res chain seq x y z
N MET A 1 12.38 -6.28 8.76
CA MET A 1 11.13 -5.59 9.12
C MET A 1 10.19 -6.61 9.74
N VAL A 2 9.38 -6.24 10.74
CA VAL A 2 8.40 -7.14 11.36
C VAL A 2 6.98 -6.74 10.95
N LEU A 3 6.08 -7.71 10.85
CA LEU A 3 4.68 -7.46 10.56
C LEU A 3 3.89 -7.32 11.86
N VAL A 4 3.04 -6.30 11.94
CA VAL A 4 2.22 -6.01 13.12
C VAL A 4 0.78 -5.81 12.68
N PHE A 5 -0.13 -6.59 13.26
CA PHE A 5 -1.58 -6.48 13.02
C PHE A 5 -2.27 -5.92 14.26
N ASN A 6 -2.95 -4.78 14.14
CA ASN A 6 -3.62 -4.11 15.26
C ASN A 6 -2.74 -3.95 16.53
N GLY A 7 -1.45 -3.67 16.36
CA GLY A 7 -0.49 -3.56 17.46
C GLY A 7 0.05 -4.90 18.00
N VAL A 8 -0.41 -6.03 17.47
CA VAL A 8 0.10 -7.36 17.80
C VAL A 8 1.19 -7.77 16.82
N LEU A 9 2.40 -7.97 17.34
CA LEU A 9 3.52 -8.52 16.57
C LEU A 9 3.18 -9.91 16.07
N GLN A 10 3.43 -10.18 14.80
CA GLN A 10 3.21 -11.50 14.20
C GLN A 10 4.50 -12.31 14.29
N GLU A 11 4.45 -13.42 15.03
CA GLU A 11 5.57 -14.37 15.13
C GLU A 11 5.66 -15.27 13.91
N GLU A 12 4.50 -15.60 13.31
CA GLU A 12 4.37 -16.41 12.11
C GLU A 12 3.66 -15.64 10.99
N VAL A 13 4.00 -15.95 9.75
CA VAL A 13 3.32 -15.39 8.58
C VAL A 13 2.01 -16.17 8.37
N PRO A 14 0.84 -15.51 8.28
CA PRO A 14 -0.41 -16.20 7.98
C PRO A 14 -0.29 -16.96 6.65
N ILE A 15 -0.75 -18.21 6.65
CA ILE A 15 -0.69 -19.09 5.46
C ILE A 15 -1.52 -18.53 4.30
N ASP A 16 -2.66 -17.90 4.62
CA ASP A 16 -3.53 -17.23 3.65
C ASP A 16 -4.30 -16.08 4.30
N THR A 17 -5.02 -15.32 3.47
CA THR A 17 -5.84 -14.18 3.92
C THR A 17 -7.03 -14.60 4.79
N ARG A 18 -7.53 -15.84 4.66
CA ARG A 18 -8.65 -16.34 5.48
C ARG A 18 -8.22 -16.52 6.92
N ILE A 19 -7.07 -17.15 7.14
CA ILE A 19 -6.47 -17.30 8.48
C ILE A 19 -6.15 -15.92 9.06
N MET A 20 -5.62 -15.00 8.26
CA MET A 20 -5.38 -13.61 8.69
C MET A 20 -6.67 -12.94 9.17
N TYR A 21 -7.77 -13.05 8.43
CA TYR A 21 -9.06 -12.48 8.82
C TYR A 21 -9.71 -13.13 10.04
N LEU A 22 -9.46 -14.42 10.28
CA LEU A 22 -9.93 -15.09 11.49
C LEU A 22 -9.21 -14.55 12.73
N GLY A 23 -7.89 -14.33 12.63
CA GLY A 23 -7.09 -13.74 13.71
C GLY A 23 -7.33 -12.24 13.91
N HIS A 24 -7.64 -11.52 12.83
CA HIS A 24 -7.80 -10.07 12.83
C HIS A 24 -9.03 -9.61 12.01
N PRO A 25 -10.26 -9.80 12.53
CA PRO A 25 -11.50 -9.55 11.79
C PRO A 25 -11.67 -8.12 11.27
N THR A 26 -11.06 -7.13 11.92
CA THR A 26 -11.10 -5.72 11.51
C THR A 26 -10.61 -5.51 10.07
N TYR A 27 -9.66 -6.33 9.58
CA TYR A 27 -9.18 -6.22 8.20
C TYR A 27 -10.19 -6.75 7.17
N ARG A 28 -11.01 -7.74 7.54
CA ARG A 28 -12.14 -8.18 6.70
C ARG A 28 -13.20 -7.09 6.63
N ASP A 29 -13.50 -6.46 7.76
CA ASP A 29 -14.54 -5.42 7.82
C ASP A 29 -14.12 -4.17 7.03
N THR A 30 -12.86 -3.74 7.17
CA THR A 30 -12.31 -2.63 6.36
C THR A 30 -12.24 -2.96 4.87
N GLY A 31 -11.85 -4.20 4.50
CA GLY A 31 -11.93 -4.68 3.12
C GLY A 31 -13.36 -4.67 2.57
N THR A 32 -14.34 -5.05 3.39
CA THR A 32 -15.77 -4.99 3.02
C THR A 32 -16.22 -3.55 2.78
N GLN A 33 -15.78 -2.60 3.62
CA GLN A 33 -16.09 -1.18 3.40
C GLN A 33 -15.48 -0.66 2.09
N LEU A 34 -14.24 -1.06 1.76
CA LEU A 34 -13.61 -0.69 0.49
C LEU A 34 -14.43 -1.22 -0.71
N MET A 35 -14.91 -2.47 -0.63
CA MET A 35 -15.74 -3.09 -1.68
C MET A 35 -17.10 -2.40 -1.87
N LEU A 36 -17.61 -1.71 -0.84
CA LEU A 36 -18.87 -0.96 -0.90
C LEU A 36 -18.71 0.46 -1.49
N MET A 37 -17.47 0.94 -1.66
CA MET A 37 -17.23 2.27 -2.20
C MET A 37 -17.58 2.31 -3.69
N ALA A 38 -18.31 3.34 -4.10
CA ALA A 38 -18.56 3.59 -5.51
C ALA A 38 -17.24 3.92 -6.23
N GLN A 39 -17.01 3.26 -7.37
CA GLN A 39 -15.88 3.56 -8.24
C GLN A 39 -15.92 5.02 -8.69
N LYS A 40 -14.76 5.67 -8.70
CA LYS A 40 -14.62 7.06 -9.12
C LYS A 40 -13.80 7.13 -10.39
N VAL A 41 -14.27 7.91 -11.36
CA VAL A 41 -13.47 8.29 -12.52
C VAL A 41 -12.52 9.41 -12.09
N ILE A 42 -11.22 9.15 -12.13
CA ILE A 42 -10.19 10.11 -11.75
C ILE A 42 -9.64 10.76 -13.01
N GLY A 43 -9.70 12.10 -13.06
CA GLY A 43 -9.12 12.88 -14.16
C GLY A 43 -7.59 13.00 -14.06
N PRO A 44 -6.91 13.51 -15.10
CA PRO A 44 -5.45 13.54 -15.17
C PRO A 44 -4.80 14.59 -14.26
N VAL A 45 -5.56 15.55 -13.74
CA VAL A 45 -5.00 16.67 -12.95
C VAL A 45 -4.46 16.15 -11.62
N GLY A 46 -3.14 16.24 -11.44
CA GLY A 46 -2.45 15.79 -10.23
C GLY A 46 -2.34 14.27 -10.08
N LEU A 47 -2.76 13.51 -11.09
CA LEU A 47 -2.66 12.05 -11.11
C LEU A 47 -1.29 11.61 -11.63
N LEU A 48 -0.58 10.83 -10.82
CA LEU A 48 0.52 9.98 -11.27
C LEU A 48 0.00 8.53 -11.34
N TYR A 49 -0.25 8.07 -12.56
CA TYR A 49 -0.69 6.71 -12.84
C TYR A 49 0.51 5.77 -12.88
N VAL A 50 0.43 4.66 -12.15
CA VAL A 50 1.48 3.64 -11.99
C VAL A 50 1.05 2.38 -12.74
N GLN A 51 1.83 1.97 -13.75
CA GLN A 51 1.54 0.76 -14.51
C GLN A 51 2.05 -0.49 -13.80
N GLN A 52 1.63 -1.66 -14.32
CA GLN A 52 2.16 -2.95 -13.88
C GLN A 52 3.69 -2.95 -13.95
N ARG A 53 4.34 -3.45 -12.90
CA ARG A 53 5.80 -3.47 -12.69
C ARG A 53 6.44 -2.12 -12.45
N GLU A 54 5.65 -1.09 -12.18
CA GLU A 54 6.13 0.22 -11.75
C GLU A 54 5.80 0.46 -10.28
N PHE A 55 6.55 1.37 -9.66
CA PHE A 55 6.15 2.00 -8.42
C PHE A 55 6.45 3.50 -8.50
N ALA A 56 5.69 4.27 -7.73
CA ALA A 56 5.93 5.69 -7.53
C ALA A 56 5.86 6.01 -6.04
N ALA A 57 6.60 7.03 -5.62
CA ALA A 57 6.55 7.57 -4.28
C ALA A 57 6.44 9.08 -4.33
N THR A 58 5.62 9.64 -3.45
CA THR A 58 5.45 11.08 -3.27
C THR A 58 5.15 11.37 -1.80
N TYR A 59 4.95 12.64 -1.48
CA TYR A 59 4.77 13.15 -0.14
C TYR A 59 3.90 14.43 -0.19
N PRO A 60 3.29 14.87 0.92
CA PRO A 60 2.26 15.91 0.89
C PRO A 60 2.71 17.28 0.35
N GLN A 61 4.02 17.56 0.32
CA GLN A 61 4.57 18.83 -0.16
C GLN A 61 4.91 18.81 -1.66
N ASP A 62 4.74 17.67 -2.34
CA ASP A 62 4.80 17.60 -3.81
C ASP A 62 3.65 18.42 -4.41
N ARG A 63 3.99 19.40 -5.26
CA ARG A 63 3.00 20.32 -5.87
C ARG A 63 2.42 19.79 -7.18
N ASN A 64 3.01 18.74 -7.74
CA ASN A 64 2.64 18.21 -9.05
C ASN A 64 1.78 16.95 -8.93
N VAL A 65 1.96 16.17 -7.86
CA VAL A 65 1.27 14.90 -7.65
C VAL A 65 0.41 14.99 -6.39
N SER A 66 -0.90 14.83 -6.56
CA SER A 66 -1.88 14.76 -5.47
C SER A 66 -2.54 13.38 -5.35
N ILE A 67 -2.47 12.57 -6.41
CA ILE A 67 -3.07 11.23 -6.47
C ILE A 67 -2.06 10.27 -7.08
N LEU A 68 -1.78 9.17 -6.38
CA LEU A 68 -1.22 7.96 -6.97
C LEU A 68 -2.36 7.01 -7.32
N GLY A 69 -2.32 6.41 -8.50
CA GLY A 69 -3.35 5.46 -8.93
C GLY A 69 -2.80 4.36 -9.79
N THR A 70 -3.49 3.23 -9.81
CA THR A 70 -3.27 2.11 -10.72
C THR A 70 -4.60 1.44 -11.02
N ASP A 71 -4.68 0.65 -12.07
CA ASP A 71 -5.88 -0.08 -12.47
C ASP A 71 -5.49 -1.42 -13.14
N ASP A 72 -6.47 -2.15 -13.67
CA ASP A 72 -6.29 -3.41 -14.43
C ASP A 72 -5.62 -4.55 -13.64
N MET A 73 -5.78 -4.52 -12.31
CA MET A 73 -5.27 -5.54 -11.40
C MET A 73 -6.20 -6.75 -11.36
N THR A 74 -6.04 -7.66 -12.31
CA THR A 74 -6.76 -8.95 -12.32
C THR A 74 -6.15 -9.90 -11.29
N THR A 75 -5.02 -10.53 -11.61
CA THR A 75 -4.26 -11.40 -10.69
C THR A 75 -3.15 -10.66 -9.96
N CYS A 76 -2.82 -9.45 -10.41
CA CYS A 76 -1.82 -8.58 -9.82
C CYS A 76 -2.32 -7.97 -8.51
N ILE A 77 -1.39 -7.45 -7.71
CA ILE A 77 -1.69 -6.75 -6.46
C ILE A 77 -1.13 -5.33 -6.49
N SER A 78 -1.84 -4.41 -5.85
CA SER A 78 -1.33 -3.08 -5.52
C SER A 78 -0.86 -3.09 -4.09
N VAL A 79 0.35 -2.60 -3.88
CA VAL A 79 0.93 -2.41 -2.56
C VAL A 79 1.07 -0.92 -2.31
N ILE A 80 0.59 -0.47 -1.17
CA ILE A 80 0.74 0.91 -0.70
C ILE A 80 1.51 0.89 0.61
N VAL A 81 2.63 1.60 0.64
CA VAL A 81 3.46 1.81 1.83
C VAL A 81 3.36 3.28 2.20
N ARG A 82 2.97 3.59 3.44
CA ARG A 82 2.79 4.97 3.90
C ARG A 82 3.50 5.19 5.23
N HIS A 83 4.21 6.30 5.36
CA HIS A 83 4.65 6.79 6.66
C HIS A 83 3.57 7.70 7.26
N SER A 84 3.01 7.33 8.41
CA SER A 84 1.83 8.00 8.98
C SER A 84 2.12 9.43 9.47
N GLY A 85 3.37 9.74 9.86
CA GLY A 85 3.75 11.05 10.38
C GLY A 85 4.04 12.07 9.29
N SER A 86 4.90 11.72 8.33
CA SER A 86 5.26 12.59 7.20
C SER A 86 4.19 12.61 6.11
N GLY A 87 3.36 11.57 6.03
CA GLY A 87 2.43 11.35 4.93
C GLY A 87 3.09 10.90 3.63
N ALA A 88 4.41 10.64 3.64
CA ALA A 88 5.11 10.03 2.51
C ALA A 88 4.45 8.70 2.15
N VAL A 89 4.26 8.45 0.86
CA VAL A 89 3.52 7.30 0.36
C VAL A 89 4.16 6.78 -0.91
N ALA A 90 4.26 5.46 -1.01
CA ALA A 90 4.59 4.75 -2.24
C ALA A 90 3.45 3.82 -2.64
N LEU A 91 3.18 3.74 -3.94
CA LEU A 91 2.24 2.80 -4.56
C LEU A 91 2.97 2.01 -5.62
N ALA A 92 2.79 0.68 -5.63
CA ALA A 92 3.32 -0.21 -6.65
C ALA A 92 2.23 -1.14 -7.18
N HIS A 93 2.31 -1.47 -8.47
CA HIS A 93 1.49 -2.52 -9.09
C HIS A 93 2.39 -3.73 -9.37
N LEU A 94 2.25 -4.77 -8.57
CA LEU A 94 3.10 -5.96 -8.59
C LEU A 94 2.38 -7.14 -9.26
N ASP A 95 3.08 -7.81 -10.17
CA ASP A 95 2.60 -9.00 -10.88
C ASP A 95 3.23 -10.31 -10.38
N GLY A 96 3.96 -10.23 -9.26
CA GLY A 96 4.66 -11.35 -8.63
C GLY A 96 6.14 -11.47 -9.01
N VAL A 97 6.64 -10.65 -9.95
CA VAL A 97 8.07 -10.61 -10.27
C VAL A 97 8.82 -9.68 -9.32
N SER A 98 9.92 -10.17 -8.72
CA SER A 98 10.83 -9.37 -7.88
C SER A 98 10.13 -8.60 -6.74
N THR A 99 9.09 -9.20 -6.13
CA THR A 99 8.30 -8.59 -5.06
C THR A 99 9.18 -8.09 -3.90
N ASP A 100 10.17 -8.87 -3.47
CA ASP A 100 11.04 -8.51 -2.35
C ASP A 100 11.84 -7.23 -2.63
N ASP A 101 12.44 -7.13 -3.82
CA ASP A 101 13.20 -5.95 -4.24
C ASP A 101 12.30 -4.72 -4.33
N ALA A 102 11.09 -4.88 -4.87
CA ALA A 102 10.11 -3.80 -4.97
C ALA A 102 9.73 -3.26 -3.59
N ILE A 103 9.37 -4.15 -2.65
CA ILE A 103 8.97 -3.76 -1.30
C ILE A 103 10.11 -3.08 -0.54
N ASN A 104 11.33 -3.64 -0.60
CA ASN A 104 12.50 -3.03 0.03
C ASN A 104 12.78 -1.62 -0.51
N THR A 105 12.70 -1.46 -1.84
CA THR A 105 12.91 -0.16 -2.49
C THR A 105 11.82 0.84 -2.13
N MET A 106 10.55 0.42 -2.07
CA MET A 106 9.43 1.27 -1.66
C MET A 106 9.60 1.77 -0.23
N ILE A 107 9.96 0.90 0.71
CA ILE A 107 10.17 1.26 2.12
C ILE A 107 11.30 2.27 2.23
N GLN A 108 12.45 2.00 1.60
CA GLN A 108 13.57 2.92 1.57
C GLN A 108 13.15 4.29 1.03
N ARG A 109 12.38 4.31 -0.06
CA ARG A 109 11.94 5.56 -0.68
C ARG A 109 10.99 6.37 0.21
N VAL A 110 10.08 5.71 0.92
CA VAL A 110 9.18 6.35 1.88
C VAL A 110 9.97 6.93 3.06
N GLN A 111 11.00 6.21 3.54
CA GLN A 111 11.89 6.67 4.60
C GLN A 111 12.74 7.86 4.15
N ASP A 112 13.27 7.85 2.93
CA ASP A 112 14.02 9.00 2.40
C ASP A 112 13.16 10.28 2.30
N LEU A 113 11.83 10.13 2.26
CA LEU A 113 10.86 11.24 2.21
C LEU A 113 10.31 11.62 3.60
N ASP A 114 10.65 10.90 4.67
CA ASP A 114 10.20 11.18 6.04
C ASP A 114 11.14 12.09 6.84
N ILE A 115 12.21 12.61 6.21
CA ILE A 115 13.23 13.44 6.85
C ILE A 115 12.56 14.60 7.61
N ASN A 116 12.83 14.68 8.91
CA ASN A 116 12.27 15.61 9.90
C ASN A 116 10.90 15.26 10.51
N PHE A 117 10.38 14.05 10.31
CA PHE A 117 9.18 13.55 10.97
C PHE A 117 9.53 12.40 11.93
N PRO A 118 9.95 12.72 13.18
CA PRO A 118 10.40 11.71 14.15
C PRO A 118 9.25 10.82 14.66
N ASP A 119 8.00 11.30 14.53
CA ASP A 119 6.81 10.58 14.94
C ASP A 119 6.18 9.87 13.73
N GLY A 120 5.57 8.71 13.96
CA GLY A 120 4.84 7.96 12.94
C GLY A 120 5.22 6.49 12.89
N ARG A 121 4.68 5.79 11.90
CA ARG A 121 5.00 4.39 11.60
C ARG A 121 4.79 4.12 10.12
N ILE A 122 5.40 3.05 9.64
CA ILE A 122 5.09 2.48 8.33
C ILE A 122 3.78 1.70 8.42
N GLU A 123 2.87 2.01 7.50
CA GLU A 123 1.59 1.35 7.31
C GLU A 123 1.57 0.72 5.92
N LEU A 124 0.94 -0.47 5.82
CA LEU A 124 0.88 -1.27 4.61
C LEU A 124 -0.57 -1.53 4.23
N GLN A 125 -0.91 -1.32 2.97
CA GLN A 125 -2.16 -1.79 2.37
C GLN A 125 -1.84 -2.68 1.17
N VAL A 126 -2.60 -3.78 1.04
CA VAL A 126 -2.47 -4.73 -0.07
C VAL A 126 -3.87 -4.96 -0.64
N ILE A 127 -4.03 -4.77 -1.95
CA ILE A 127 -5.32 -4.79 -2.65
C ILE A 127 -5.14 -5.57 -3.95
N GLY A 128 -6.15 -6.30 -4.40
CA GLY A 128 -6.15 -7.03 -5.67
C GLY A 128 -5.99 -8.54 -5.53
N GLY A 129 -5.91 -9.23 -6.67
CA GLY A 129 -5.92 -10.68 -6.76
C GLY A 129 -7.30 -11.30 -6.54
N PHE A 130 -7.51 -12.49 -7.09
CA PHE A 130 -8.68 -13.33 -6.87
C PHE A 130 -8.29 -14.82 -6.93
N ASN A 131 -9.21 -15.70 -6.52
CA ASN A 131 -9.07 -17.17 -6.60
C ASN A 131 -9.77 -17.75 -7.83
#